data_AF-A0A0L0ACK7-F1
#
_entry.id   AF-A0A0L0ACK7-F1
#
_cell.length_a   1.000
_cell.length_b   1.000
_cell.length_c   1.000
_cell.angle_alpha   90.00
_cell.angle_beta   90.00
_cell.angle_gamma   90.00
#
_symmetry.space_group_name_H-M   'P 1'
#
loop_
_entity.id
_entity.type
_entity.pdbx_description
1 polymer ?
#
loop_
_entity_poly.entity_id
_entity_poly.type
_entity_poly.pdbx_seq_one_letter_code
_entity_poly.pdbx_strand_id
1 'polypeptide(L)'
;MLKRKLTMVEIIQTCNVPVGACGSDKPALFSVNAGIALEEALAHLGVLLECAQLTANELWDAPDRSLLGVTLHCIEQAQAVVASLRVPQD
;
A
#
# COMPACT_ATOMS: atom_id res chain seq x y z
N MET A 1 -39.06 -3.56 -18.60
CA MET A 1 -37.85 -2.75 -18.81
C MET A 1 -37.09 -2.65 -17.50
N LEU A 2 -36.00 -3.41 -17.32
CA LEU A 2 -35.13 -3.30 -16.15
C LEU A 2 -34.20 -2.09 -16.34
N LYS A 3 -34.39 -1.02 -15.55
CA LYS A 3 -33.42 0.07 -15.47
C LYS A 3 -32.24 -0.42 -14.63
N ARG A 4 -31.11 -0.73 -15.28
CA ARG A 4 -29.83 -0.91 -14.58
C ARG A 4 -29.47 0.43 -13.92
N LYS A 5 -29.57 0.48 -12.59
CA LYS A 5 -29.02 1.60 -11.79
C LYS A 5 -27.50 1.42 -11.84
N LEU A 6 -26.79 2.25 -12.60
CA LEU A 6 -25.34 2.38 -12.43
C LEU A 6 -25.12 3.01 -11.06
N THR A 7 -24.79 2.21 -10.06
CA THR A 7 -24.21 2.72 -8.82
C THR A 7 -22.77 3.08 -9.15
N MET A 8 -22.45 4.38 -9.10
CA MET A 8 -21.07 4.83 -9.16
C MET A 8 -20.38 4.33 -7.90
N VAL A 9 -19.34 3.54 -8.07
CA VAL A 9 -18.64 2.94 -6.97
C VAL A 9 -17.41 3.80 -6.68
N GLU A 10 -17.42 4.48 -5.53
CA GLU A 10 -16.31 5.33 -5.11
C GLU A 10 -15.41 4.61 -4.12
N ILE A 11 -14.10 4.79 -4.29
CA ILE A 11 -13.10 4.43 -3.28
C ILE A 11 -13.01 5.61 -2.33
N ILE A 12 -13.59 5.50 -1.14
CA ILE A 12 -13.61 6.57 -0.14
C ILE A 12 -12.67 6.31 1.04
N GLN A 13 -12.30 5.05 1.24
CA GLN A 13 -11.46 4.61 2.35
C GLN A 13 -10.74 3.31 2.02
N THR A 14 -9.70 3.03 2.79
CA THR A 14 -8.92 1.80 2.73
C THR A 14 -9.69 0.59 3.26
N CYS A 15 -9.40 -0.59 2.72
CA CYS A 15 -9.83 -1.89 3.25
C CYS A 15 -8.69 -2.57 4.02
N ASN A 16 -9.02 -3.58 4.83
CA ASN A 16 -7.99 -4.39 5.47
C ASN A 16 -7.26 -5.24 4.43
N VAL A 17 -5.93 -5.12 4.38
CA VAL A 17 -5.08 -5.89 3.46
C VAL A 17 -3.91 -6.48 4.23
N PRO A 18 -3.84 -7.81 4.40
CA PRO A 18 -2.68 -8.47 4.98
C PRO A 18 -1.48 -8.46 4.02
N VAL A 19 -0.29 -8.23 4.56
CA VAL A 19 0.97 -8.15 3.79
C VAL A 19 1.98 -9.16 4.34
N GLY A 20 2.75 -9.76 3.44
CA GLY A 20 3.81 -10.70 3.82
C GLY A 20 3.32 -12.09 4.23
N ALA A 21 2.13 -12.50 3.80
CA ALA A 21 1.66 -13.89 3.95
C ALA A 21 2.54 -14.83 3.11
N CYS A 22 3.55 -15.44 3.74
CA CYS A 22 4.51 -16.33 3.09
C CYS A 22 4.16 -17.79 3.40
N GLY A 23 3.32 -18.40 2.55
CA GLY A 23 2.84 -19.79 2.72
C GLY A 23 1.62 -19.93 3.64
N SER A 24 1.03 -21.13 3.70
CA SER A 24 -0.28 -21.37 4.35
C SER A 24 -0.31 -21.18 5.87
N ASP A 25 0.85 -21.22 6.54
CA ASP A 25 0.91 -21.36 8.00
C ASP A 25 1.56 -20.16 8.72
N LYS A 26 2.03 -19.15 7.99
CA LYS A 26 2.66 -17.97 8.61
C LYS A 26 1.67 -16.80 8.67
N PRO A 27 1.52 -16.14 9.83
CA PRO A 27 0.71 -14.93 9.92
C PRO A 27 1.29 -13.84 9.01
N ALA A 28 0.41 -12.97 8.53
CA ALA A 28 0.84 -11.76 7.84
C ALA A 28 1.80 -10.96 8.73
N LEU A 29 2.81 -10.33 8.13
CA LEU A 29 3.78 -9.50 8.86
C LEU A 29 3.10 -8.25 9.41
N PHE A 30 2.21 -7.66 8.61
CA PHE A 30 1.40 -6.51 8.98
C PHE A 30 0.13 -6.45 8.13
N SER A 31 -0.72 -5.47 8.39
CA SER A 31 -1.91 -5.21 7.57
C SER A 31 -2.18 -3.71 7.48
N VAL A 32 -2.74 -3.27 6.35
CA VAL A 32 -3.31 -1.93 6.27
C VAL A 32 -4.62 -1.91 7.05
N ASN A 33 -4.82 -0.87 7.87
CA ASN A 33 -6.07 -0.70 8.62
C ASN A 33 -7.20 -0.33 7.66
N ALA A 34 -8.38 -0.88 7.87
CA ALA A 34 -9.57 -0.44 7.16
C ALA A 34 -10.04 0.92 7.70
N GLY A 35 -10.73 1.68 6.85
CA GLY A 35 -11.41 2.91 7.27
C GLY A 35 -10.56 4.18 7.31
N ILE A 36 -9.30 4.11 6.87
CA ILE A 36 -8.49 5.32 6.64
C ILE A 36 -9.01 6.02 5.39
N ALA A 37 -9.28 7.33 5.47
CA ALA A 37 -9.79 8.13 4.37
C ALA A 37 -8.86 8.07 3.15
N LEU A 38 -9.43 8.14 1.94
CA LEU A 38 -8.65 8.08 0.70
C LEU A 38 -7.53 9.13 0.67
N GLU A 39 -7.82 10.36 1.06
CA GLU A 39 -6.88 11.48 1.03
C GLU A 39 -5.68 11.23 1.96
N GLU A 40 -5.94 10.71 3.17
CA GLU A 40 -4.90 10.36 4.13
C GLU A 40 -4.05 9.19 3.62
N ALA A 41 -4.70 8.18 3.03
CA ALA A 41 -4.01 7.03 2.45
C ALA A 41 -3.11 7.45 1.28
N LEU A 42 -3.58 8.34 0.40
CA LEU A 42 -2.79 8.87 -0.71
C LEU A 42 -1.65 9.77 -0.24
N ALA A 43 -1.86 10.59 0.79
CA ALA A 43 -0.80 11.37 1.41
C ALA A 43 0.30 10.46 1.98
N HIS A 44 -0.08 9.40 2.69
CA HIS A 44 0.86 8.43 3.23
C HIS A 44 1.60 7.65 2.14
N LEU A 45 0.89 7.26 1.08
CA LEU A 45 1.49 6.64 -0.12
C LEU A 45 2.58 7.53 -0.73
N GLY A 46 2.32 8.85 -0.84
CA GLY A 46 3.32 9.82 -1.32
C GLY A 46 4.60 9.81 -0.49
N VAL A 47 4.47 9.84 0.83
CA VAL A 47 5.62 9.77 1.76
C VAL A 47 6.41 8.48 1.59
N LEU A 48 5.74 7.33 1.48
CA LEU A 48 6.40 6.03 1.29
C LEU A 48 7.20 6.00 -0.02
N LEU A 49 6.64 6.52 -1.11
CA LEU A 49 7.32 6.60 -2.40
C LEU A 49 8.51 7.57 -2.37
N GLU A 50 8.39 8.69 -1.67
CA GLU A 50 9.50 9.63 -1.47
C GLU A 50 10.64 8.99 -0.67
N CYS A 51 10.34 8.30 0.44
CA CYS A 51 11.35 7.57 1.21
C CYS A 51 12.04 6.48 0.38
N ALA A 52 11.28 5.72 -0.43
CA ALA A 52 11.83 4.73 -1.33
C ALA A 52 12.79 5.37 -2.35
N GLN A 53 12.40 6.49 -2.95
CA GLN A 53 13.23 7.21 -3.93
C GLN A 53 14.52 7.76 -3.30
N LEU A 54 14.42 8.41 -2.14
CA LEU A 54 15.58 8.98 -1.45
C LEU A 54 16.60 7.90 -1.07
N THR A 55 16.13 6.81 -0.47
CA THR A 55 17.01 5.69 -0.07
C THR A 55 17.58 4.93 -1.27
N ALA A 56 16.83 4.81 -2.37
CA ALA A 56 17.35 4.24 -3.61
C ALA A 56 18.43 5.11 -4.26
N ASN A 57 18.28 6.44 -4.22
CA ASN A 57 19.28 7.38 -4.71
C ASN A 57 20.58 7.27 -3.88
N GLU A 58 20.46 7.22 -2.54
CA GLU A 58 21.62 7.02 -1.67
C GLU A 58 22.33 5.69 -1.95
N LEU A 59 21.57 4.62 -2.23
CA LEU A 59 22.12 3.31 -2.57
C LEU A 59 22.89 3.28 -3.90
N TRP A 60 22.52 4.13 -4.87
CA TRP A 60 23.20 4.20 -6.17
C TRP A 60 24.66 4.64 -6.02
N ASP A 61 24.92 5.56 -5.09
CA ASP A 61 26.24 6.15 -4.86
C ASP A 61 27.00 5.49 -3.68
N ALA A 62 26.34 4.63 -2.90
CA ALA A 62 26.93 4.03 -1.70
C ALA A 62 27.53 2.62 -1.94
N PRO A 63 28.71 2.31 -1.34
CA PRO A 63 29.32 0.98 -1.41
C PRO A 63 28.63 -0.04 -0.49
N ASP A 64 27.91 0.41 0.54
CA ASP A 64 27.13 -0.45 1.42
C ASP A 64 25.66 -0.54 0.98
N ARG A 65 25.05 -1.71 1.20
CA ARG A 65 23.66 -1.99 0.82
C ARG A 65 22.69 -1.89 2.00
N SER A 66 23.08 -1.17 3.06
CA SER A 66 22.28 -1.12 4.29
C SER A 66 20.87 -0.55 4.05
N LEU A 67 20.75 0.39 3.11
CA LEU A 67 19.50 1.06 2.75
C LEU A 67 18.58 0.24 1.84
N LEU A 68 19.08 -0.84 1.21
CA LEU A 68 18.26 -1.66 0.32
C LEU A 68 17.02 -2.22 1.03
N GLY A 69 17.18 -2.63 2.29
CA GLY A 69 16.06 -3.12 3.09
C GLY A 69 15.00 -2.04 3.34
N VAL A 70 15.42 -0.80 3.58
CA VAL A 70 14.52 0.34 3.78
C VAL A 70 13.77 0.66 2.49
N THR A 71 14.49 0.75 1.36
CA THR A 71 13.87 0.97 0.04
C THR A 71 12.80 -0.08 -0.27
N LEU A 72 13.12 -1.37 -0.08
CA LEU A 72 12.17 -2.45 -0.31
C LEU A 72 10.96 -2.36 0.60
N HIS A 73 11.17 -2.06 1.89
CA HIS A 73 10.07 -1.98 2.84
C HIS A 73 9.12 -0.81 2.55
N CYS A 74 9.65 0.35 2.16
CA CYS A 74 8.83 1.48 1.71
C CYS A 74 7.98 1.12 0.47
N ILE A 75 8.56 0.38 -0.48
CA ILE A 75 7.84 -0.10 -1.68
C ILE A 75 6.74 -1.10 -1.30
N GLU A 76 7.03 -2.07 -0.42
CA GLU A 76 6.04 -3.05 0.05
C GLU A 76 4.85 -2.38 0.74
N GLN A 77 5.10 -1.39 1.60
CA GLN A 77 4.05 -0.62 2.24
C GLN A 77 3.25 0.20 1.23
N ALA A 78 3.91 0.84 0.25
CA ALA A 78 3.24 1.60 -0.80
C ALA A 78 2.31 0.70 -1.63
N GLN A 79 2.78 -0.50 -2.00
CA GLN A 79 1.96 -1.50 -2.69
C GLN A 79 0.78 -1.95 -1.83
N ALA A 80 0.96 -2.11 -0.53
CA ALA A 80 -0.11 -2.47 0.39
C ALA A 80 -1.20 -1.40 0.48
N VAL A 81 -0.82 -0.11 0.51
CA VAL A 81 -1.77 1.01 0.47
C VAL A 81 -2.52 1.01 -0.86
N VAL A 82 -1.85 0.90 -2.00
CA VAL A 82 -2.53 0.80 -3.30
C VAL A 82 -3.49 -0.41 -3.32
N ALA A 83 -3.05 -1.54 -2.79
CA ALA A 83 -3.86 -2.73 -2.69
C ALA A 83 -5.05 -2.57 -1.74
N SER A 84 -5.04 -1.64 -0.78
CA SER A 84 -6.18 -1.38 0.11
C SER A 84 -7.20 -0.39 -0.47
N LEU A 85 -6.83 0.36 -1.52
CA LEU A 85 -7.71 1.25 -2.26
C LEU A 85 -8.56 0.47 -3.28
N ARG A 86 -9.49 -0.33 -2.75
CA ARG A 86 -10.48 -1.06 -3.56
C ARG A 86 -11.87 -0.58 -3.19
N VAL A 87 -12.77 -0.76 -4.14
CA VAL A 87 -14.20 -0.73 -3.90
C VAL A 87 -14.55 -1.65 -2.73
N PRO A 88 -15.30 -1.18 -1.71
CA PRO A 88 -15.89 -2.05 -0.71
C PRO A 88 -16.76 -3.12 -1.41
N GLN A 89 -16.44 -4.40 -1.22
CA GLN A 89 -17.33 -5.49 -1.62
C GLN A 89 -18.35 -5.65 -0.49
N ASP A 90 -19.63 -5.37 -0.77
CA ASP A 90 -20.75 -5.64 0.14
C ASP A 90 -20.86 -7.14 0.49
#